data_AF-A0AAE0RY55-F1
#
_entry.id   AF-A0AAE0RY55-F1
#
_cell.length_a   1.000
_cell.length_b   1.000
_cell.length_c   1.000
_cell.angle_alpha   90.00
_cell.angle_beta   90.00
_cell.angle_gamma   90.00
#
_symmetry.space_group_name_H-M   'P 1'
#
loop_
_entity.id
_entity.type
_entity.pdbx_description
1 polymer ?
#
loop_
_entity_poly.entity_id
_entity_poly.type
_entity_poly.pdbx_seq_one_letter_code
_entity_poly.pdbx_strand_id
1 'polypeptide(L)'
;MAAFLAEVVLQITRLSLQRCYKMQGLTACRSIHMQGAPLLFQTSQILSSEPMKRKKRDDPAVAAARIARKKKNIEKLLKQKLRLGRILKPIEEIDGNFKLQQHAHELLRERTQLTFEESEERALLHKDWTRHRLRQFIDDMNAVHQVIASQQKALRELREESEELYQQAIQTDNNSLPFEWQGPTATPPFEGYDSPDGEYVDTTRKY
;
A
#
# COMPACT_ATOMS: atom_id res chain seq x y z
N MET A 1 0.41 -37.76 71.39
CA MET A 1 -0.15 -38.19 70.09
C MET A 1 0.33 -37.19 69.02
N ALA A 2 1.61 -37.13 68.62
CA ALA A 2 2.62 -38.18 68.42
C ALA A 2 2.15 -39.25 67.42
N ALA A 3 2.87 -39.56 66.33
CA ALA A 3 4.07 -38.95 65.71
C ALA A 3 3.99 -39.27 64.18
N PHE A 4 4.77 -38.77 63.21
CA PHE A 4 6.12 -38.20 63.10
C PHE A 4 6.09 -37.10 61.99
N LEU A 5 6.91 -36.03 61.88
CA LEU A 5 8.17 -35.54 62.48
C LEU A 5 9.46 -36.27 62.07
N ALA A 6 10.44 -35.51 61.55
CA ALA A 6 11.58 -35.95 60.73
C ALA A 6 11.16 -36.41 59.30
N GLU A 7 11.91 -36.16 58.22
CA GLU A 7 13.07 -35.27 57.95
C GLU A 7 13.14 -35.06 56.41
N VAL A 8 13.79 -34.05 55.80
CA VAL A 8 14.68 -32.97 56.29
C VAL A 8 14.27 -31.62 55.68
N VAL A 9 14.25 -30.54 56.46
CA VAL A 9 14.44 -29.16 55.96
C VAL A 9 15.43 -28.44 56.87
N LEU A 10 16.73 -28.65 56.65
CA LEU A 10 17.81 -27.90 57.30
C LEU A 10 19.18 -28.18 56.65
N GLN A 11 19.65 -27.25 55.82
CA GLN A 11 21.06 -26.84 55.84
C GLN A 11 21.20 -25.44 55.25
N ILE A 12 21.21 -24.46 56.16
CA ILE A 12 21.48 -23.04 55.88
C ILE A 12 22.95 -22.77 56.23
N THR A 13 23.58 -21.83 55.53
CA THR A 13 25.02 -21.44 55.65
C THR A 13 25.98 -22.49 55.05
N ARG A 14 27.12 -22.11 54.45
CA ARG A 14 28.03 -21.00 54.80
C ARG A 14 28.64 -20.27 53.59
N LEU A 15 28.90 -18.97 53.80
CA LEU A 15 30.14 -18.22 53.52
C LEU A 15 30.96 -18.59 52.26
N SER A 16 31.38 -17.64 51.43
CA SER A 16 32.15 -16.47 51.88
C SER A 16 32.30 -15.38 50.79
N LEU A 17 32.76 -14.20 51.22
CA LEU A 17 32.99 -13.01 50.40
C LEU A 17 34.21 -13.13 49.47
N GLN A 18 34.10 -12.45 48.33
CA GLN A 18 35.13 -11.63 47.66
C GLN A 18 36.60 -12.06 47.71
N ARG A 19 37.22 -12.19 46.53
CA ARG A 19 38.66 -11.89 46.38
C ARG A 19 38.97 -11.19 45.04
N CYS A 20 38.69 -9.89 45.01
CA CYS A 20 39.16 -9.01 43.95
C CYS A 20 40.67 -8.79 44.10
N TYR A 21 41.49 -9.44 43.27
CA TYR A 21 42.93 -9.17 43.21
C TYR A 21 43.21 -7.95 42.34
N LYS A 22 43.70 -6.88 42.98
CA LYS A 22 44.24 -5.69 42.30
C LYS A 22 45.57 -6.06 41.66
N MET A 23 45.70 -5.90 40.34
CA MET A 23 47.00 -5.83 39.68
C MET A 23 47.45 -4.37 39.63
N GLN A 24 48.44 -4.02 40.45
CA GLN A 24 49.13 -2.74 40.46
C GLN A 24 50.63 -3.00 40.62
N GLY A 25 51.47 -2.20 39.95
CA GLY A 25 52.92 -2.24 40.10
C GLY A 25 53.68 -2.47 38.80
N LEU A 26 54.27 -1.40 38.26
CA LEU A 26 55.51 -1.48 37.50
C LEU A 26 56.68 -1.72 38.51
N THR A 27 57.93 -2.00 38.17
CA THR A 27 58.71 -1.62 36.97
C THR A 27 59.95 -2.51 36.80
N ALA A 28 60.43 -2.63 35.56
CA ALA A 28 61.82 -2.89 35.12
C ALA A 28 62.79 -3.74 35.97
N CYS A 29 63.24 -4.83 35.37
CA CYS A 29 64.67 -5.17 35.32
C CYS A 29 65.06 -5.54 33.88
N ARG A 30 66.28 -5.19 33.45
CA ARG A 30 66.74 -5.41 32.05
C ARG A 30 67.38 -6.78 31.88
N SER A 31 66.80 -7.63 31.05
CA SER A 31 67.44 -8.84 30.52
C SER A 31 67.66 -8.72 29.01
N ILE A 32 68.76 -8.06 28.62
CA ILE A 32 69.16 -7.94 27.20
C ILE A 32 69.71 -9.30 26.76
N HIS A 33 68.90 -10.11 26.08
CA HIS A 33 69.31 -11.44 25.64
C HIS A 33 69.94 -11.39 24.24
N MET A 34 71.26 -11.29 24.19
CA MET A 34 72.05 -11.42 22.96
C MET A 34 72.12 -12.89 22.51
N GLN A 35 71.09 -13.37 21.81
CA GLN A 35 71.16 -14.60 21.02
C GLN A 35 70.60 -14.37 19.60
N GLY A 36 71.45 -14.58 18.60
CA GLY A 36 71.17 -14.23 17.19
C GLY A 36 70.33 -15.27 16.45
N ALA A 37 69.09 -15.48 16.86
CA ALA A 37 68.12 -16.31 16.15
C ALA A 37 66.74 -15.63 16.08
N PRO A 38 66.01 -15.71 14.95
CA PRO A 38 64.70 -15.08 14.82
C PRO A 38 63.64 -15.79 15.67
N LEU A 39 62.89 -15.03 16.46
CA LEU A 39 61.79 -15.55 17.28
C LEU A 39 60.62 -16.02 16.39
N LEU A 40 60.47 -17.33 16.28
CA LEU A 40 59.42 -18.03 15.52
C LEU A 40 58.04 -17.95 16.22
N PHE A 41 57.50 -16.73 16.35
CA PHE A 41 56.16 -16.51 16.90
C PHE A 41 55.06 -17.04 15.95
N GLN A 42 54.58 -18.25 16.22
CA GLN A 42 53.36 -18.77 15.59
C GLN A 42 52.13 -18.16 16.28
N THR A 43 51.39 -17.30 15.56
CA THR A 43 50.25 -16.54 16.09
C THR A 43 48.89 -17.20 15.91
N SER A 44 48.81 -18.26 15.09
CA SER A 44 47.62 -19.10 14.92
C SER A 44 47.65 -20.30 15.87
N GLN A 45 46.52 -20.64 16.50
CA GLN A 45 46.39 -21.87 17.28
C GLN A 45 46.65 -23.11 16.40
N ILE A 46 47.38 -24.10 16.94
CA ILE A 46 47.61 -25.39 16.30
C ILE A 46 46.31 -26.20 16.40
N LEU A 47 45.50 -26.16 15.35
CA LEU A 47 44.27 -26.95 15.25
C LEU A 47 44.60 -28.40 14.84
N SER A 48 44.76 -29.27 15.83
CA SER A 48 45.03 -30.72 15.67
C SER A 48 43.83 -31.53 15.14
N SER A 49 43.12 -31.00 14.14
CA SER A 49 41.97 -31.62 13.47
C SER A 49 42.36 -32.17 12.08
N GLU A 50 41.71 -33.25 11.63
CA GLU A 50 41.84 -33.69 10.22
C GLU A 50 41.57 -32.53 9.25
N PRO A 51 42.37 -32.34 8.20
CA PRO A 51 42.14 -31.27 7.22
C PRO A 51 40.77 -31.47 6.54
N MET A 52 39.95 -30.42 6.58
CA MET A 52 38.54 -30.49 6.13
C MET A 52 38.43 -31.02 4.70
N LYS A 53 37.75 -32.17 4.55
CA LYS A 53 37.60 -32.90 3.28
C LYS A 53 37.02 -31.98 2.21
N ARG A 54 37.76 -31.81 1.10
CA ARG A 54 37.42 -30.91 -0.02
C ARG A 54 35.95 -31.12 -0.43
N LYS A 55 35.16 -30.04 -0.42
CA LYS A 55 33.75 -30.06 -0.81
C LYS A 55 33.61 -30.69 -2.20
N LYS A 56 32.89 -31.82 -2.28
CA LYS A 56 32.61 -32.51 -3.54
C LYS A 56 31.79 -31.60 -4.46
N ARG A 57 32.02 -31.70 -5.77
CA ARG A 57 31.19 -31.06 -6.80
C ARG A 57 29.87 -31.82 -6.88
N ASP A 58 28.74 -31.12 -6.75
CA ASP A 58 27.42 -31.70 -6.98
C ASP A 58 27.32 -32.26 -8.41
N ASP A 59 26.70 -33.43 -8.56
CA ASP A 59 26.47 -34.04 -9.87
C ASP A 59 25.61 -33.16 -10.78
N PRO A 60 25.91 -33.07 -12.09
CA PRO A 60 25.19 -32.17 -13.01
C PRO A 60 23.70 -32.52 -13.10
N ALA A 61 23.34 -33.81 -13.03
CA ALA A 61 21.95 -34.26 -12.99
C ALA A 61 21.21 -33.82 -11.73
N VAL A 62 21.87 -33.86 -10.56
CA VAL A 62 21.30 -33.41 -9.28
C VAL A 62 21.12 -31.88 -9.27
N ALA A 63 22.08 -31.13 -9.83
CA ALA A 63 21.97 -29.69 -10.01
C ALA A 63 20.82 -29.32 -10.97
N ALA A 64 20.70 -29.99 -12.11
CA ALA A 64 19.61 -29.79 -13.07
C ALA A 64 18.23 -30.12 -12.45
N ALA A 65 18.10 -31.23 -11.73
CA ALA A 65 16.88 -31.59 -11.02
C ALA A 65 16.50 -30.56 -9.94
N ARG A 66 17.49 -30.00 -9.22
CA ARG A 66 17.29 -28.91 -8.25
C ARG A 66 16.78 -27.63 -8.91
N ILE A 67 17.26 -27.30 -10.11
CA ILE A 67 16.77 -26.16 -10.92
C ILE A 67 15.36 -26.42 -11.43
N ALA A 68 15.06 -27.60 -11.98
CA ALA A 68 13.73 -27.96 -12.47
C ALA A 68 12.66 -27.91 -11.37
N ARG A 69 12.98 -28.39 -10.15
CA ARG A 69 12.11 -28.26 -8.98
C ARG A 69 11.85 -26.80 -8.61
N LYS A 70 12.86 -25.92 -8.67
CA LYS A 70 12.68 -24.47 -8.45
C LYS A 70 11.77 -23.84 -9.51
N LYS A 71 12.00 -24.11 -10.80
CA LYS A 71 11.15 -23.62 -11.91
C LYS A 71 9.68 -24.01 -11.70
N LYS A 72 9.40 -25.31 -11.49
CA LYS A 72 8.04 -25.83 -11.25
C LYS A 72 7.35 -25.22 -10.02
N ASN A 73 8.10 -24.83 -8.99
CA ASN A 73 7.53 -24.14 -7.83
C ASN A 73 7.21 -22.67 -8.13
N ILE A 74 8.08 -21.96 -8.86
CA ILE A 74 7.83 -20.58 -9.31
C ILE A 74 6.63 -20.54 -10.27
N GLU A 75 6.55 -21.47 -11.23
CA GLU A 75 5.41 -21.63 -12.15
C GLU A 75 4.08 -21.84 -11.40
N LYS A 76 4.07 -22.67 -10.36
CA LYS A 76 2.89 -22.87 -9.48
C LYS A 76 2.50 -21.59 -8.76
N LEU A 77 3.45 -20.89 -8.16
CA LEU A 77 3.20 -19.63 -7.44
C LEU A 77 2.70 -18.52 -8.37
N LEU A 78 3.27 -18.43 -9.57
CA LEU A 78 2.82 -17.52 -10.62
C LEU A 78 1.39 -17.87 -11.07
N LYS A 79 1.09 -19.14 -11.34
CA LYS A 79 -0.28 -19.59 -11.67
C LYS A 79 -1.27 -19.31 -10.53
N GLN A 80 -0.86 -19.44 -9.27
CA GLN A 80 -1.69 -19.11 -8.12
C GLN A 80 -1.94 -17.60 -8.00
N LYS A 81 -0.92 -16.76 -8.16
CA LYS A 81 -1.05 -15.30 -8.13
C LYS A 81 -1.88 -14.78 -9.30
N LEU A 82 -1.66 -15.30 -10.51
CA LEU A 82 -2.50 -14.97 -11.68
C LEU A 82 -3.95 -15.43 -11.50
N ARG A 83 -4.21 -16.60 -10.91
CA ARG A 83 -5.57 -17.08 -10.60
C ARG A 83 -6.30 -16.21 -9.56
N LEU A 84 -5.57 -15.64 -8.60
CA LEU A 84 -6.12 -14.69 -7.62
C LEU A 84 -6.31 -13.27 -8.20
N GLY A 85 -5.80 -13.01 -9.41
CA GLY A 85 -5.91 -11.73 -10.09
C GLY A 85 -5.13 -10.61 -9.41
N ARG A 86 -5.45 -9.37 -9.79
CA ARG A 86 -5.12 -8.17 -9.02
C ARG A 86 -6.24 -7.92 -8.02
N ILE A 87 -5.91 -7.95 -6.73
CA ILE A 87 -6.79 -7.37 -5.70
C ILE A 87 -6.86 -5.87 -5.99
N LEU A 88 -8.06 -5.31 -6.10
CA LEU A 88 -8.25 -3.88 -6.27
C LEU A 88 -7.86 -3.16 -4.96
N LYS A 89 -7.35 -1.93 -5.07
CA LYS A 89 -7.16 -1.09 -3.89
C LYS A 89 -8.53 -0.77 -3.27
N PRO A 90 -8.63 -0.69 -1.92
CA PRO A 90 -9.86 -0.24 -1.27
C PRO A 90 -10.20 1.20 -1.71
N ILE A 91 -11.48 1.55 -1.68
CA ILE A 91 -11.96 2.87 -2.06
C ILE A 91 -12.44 3.55 -0.78
N GLU A 92 -11.58 4.37 -0.18
CA GLU A 92 -11.78 4.91 1.17
C GLU A 92 -13.11 5.68 1.34
N GLU A 93 -13.60 6.29 0.26
CA GLU A 93 -14.87 7.02 0.18
C GLU A 93 -16.11 6.09 0.27
N ILE A 94 -16.00 4.85 -0.20
CA ILE A 94 -17.08 3.86 -0.26
C ILE A 94 -17.02 2.92 0.96
N ASP A 95 -15.82 2.42 1.28
CA ASP A 95 -15.60 1.49 2.40
C ASP A 95 -15.81 2.19 3.76
N GLY A 96 -15.53 3.49 3.82
CA GLY A 96 -15.73 4.33 4.99
C GLY A 96 -14.74 4.08 6.13
N ASN A 97 -14.75 4.97 7.13
CA ASN A 97 -13.85 4.85 8.28
C ASN A 97 -14.47 4.00 9.40
N PHE A 98 -14.04 2.74 9.50
CA PHE A 98 -14.44 1.78 10.53
C PHE A 98 -14.34 2.34 11.97
N LYS A 99 -13.39 3.24 12.27
CA LYS A 99 -13.29 3.88 13.60
C LYS A 99 -14.51 4.76 13.91
N LEU A 100 -15.03 5.49 12.91
CA LEU A 100 -16.24 6.30 13.08
C LEU A 100 -17.49 5.44 13.25
N GLN A 101 -17.50 4.22 12.68
CA GLN A 101 -18.58 3.25 12.90
C GLN A 101 -18.56 2.68 14.32
N GLN A 102 -17.38 2.38 14.88
CA GLN A 102 -17.23 1.94 16.27
C GLN A 102 -17.69 3.02 17.28
N HIS A 103 -17.19 4.25 17.11
CA HIS A 103 -17.52 5.39 17.97
C HIS A 103 -18.84 6.09 17.58
N ALA A 104 -19.65 5.50 16.67
CA ALA A 104 -20.87 6.13 16.16
C ALA A 104 -21.84 6.51 17.30
N HIS A 105 -21.98 5.66 18.32
CA HIS A 105 -22.88 5.91 19.45
C HIS A 105 -22.48 7.11 20.33
N GLU A 106 -21.21 7.52 20.30
CA GLU A 106 -20.68 8.70 21.02
C GLU A 106 -20.70 9.96 20.16
N LEU A 107 -20.67 9.80 18.83
CA LEU A 107 -20.57 10.88 17.84
C LEU A 107 -21.92 11.25 17.17
N LEU A 108 -22.94 10.39 17.30
CA LEU A 108 -24.27 10.62 16.73
C LEU A 108 -25.00 11.71 17.52
N ARG A 109 -25.49 12.72 16.78
CA ARG A 109 -26.43 13.71 17.30
C ARG A 109 -27.81 13.06 17.42
N GLU A 110 -28.53 13.38 18.50
CA GLU A 110 -29.91 12.92 18.67
C GLU A 110 -30.81 13.41 17.52
N ARG A 111 -31.75 12.56 17.10
CA ARG A 111 -32.67 12.90 16.01
C ARG A 111 -33.85 13.70 16.56
N THR A 112 -33.87 14.99 16.27
CA THR A 112 -35.05 15.84 16.45
C THR A 112 -36.24 15.25 15.70
N GLN A 113 -37.35 15.03 16.39
CA GLN A 113 -38.61 14.70 15.73
C GLN A 113 -39.10 15.92 14.95
N LEU A 114 -39.49 15.71 13.68
CA LEU A 114 -40.04 16.77 12.85
C LEU A 114 -41.50 17.04 13.25
N THR A 115 -41.93 18.28 13.13
CA THR A 115 -43.37 18.60 13.20
C THR A 115 -44.12 18.01 12.00
N PHE A 116 -45.44 17.86 12.12
CA PHE A 116 -46.28 17.44 11.00
C PHE A 116 -46.14 18.40 9.81
N GLU A 117 -46.20 19.70 10.08
CA GLU A 117 -46.10 20.79 9.10
C GLU A 117 -44.77 20.73 8.32
N GLU A 118 -43.62 20.67 9.00
CA GLU A 118 -42.31 20.49 8.34
C GLU A 118 -42.24 19.22 7.49
N SER A 119 -42.91 18.14 7.92
CA SER A 119 -42.90 16.87 7.18
C SER A 119 -43.74 16.96 5.90
N GLU A 120 -44.85 17.69 5.91
CA GLU A 120 -45.69 17.94 4.75
C GLU A 120 -45.03 18.94 3.79
N GLU A 121 -44.44 20.04 4.28
CA GLU A 121 -43.68 20.99 3.46
C GLU A 121 -42.55 20.29 2.69
N ARG A 122 -41.76 19.44 3.36
CA ARG A 122 -40.70 18.64 2.70
C ARG A 122 -41.29 17.68 1.67
N ALA A 123 -42.43 17.05 1.96
CA ALA A 123 -43.10 16.15 1.02
C ALA A 123 -43.68 16.89 -0.21
N LEU A 124 -44.11 18.14 -0.07
CA LEU A 124 -44.52 19.01 -1.17
C LEU A 124 -43.30 19.45 -2.00
N LEU A 125 -42.25 19.95 -1.35
CA LEU A 125 -41.00 20.34 -2.00
C LEU A 125 -40.38 19.19 -2.81
N HIS A 126 -40.41 17.96 -2.31
CA HIS A 126 -39.97 16.78 -3.08
C HIS A 126 -40.85 16.47 -4.31
N LYS A 127 -42.17 16.70 -4.24
CA LYS A 127 -43.07 16.57 -5.41
C LYS A 127 -42.75 17.63 -6.46
N ASP A 128 -42.46 18.86 -6.07
CA ASP A 128 -42.13 19.94 -7.01
C ASP A 128 -40.70 19.83 -7.56
N TRP A 129 -39.73 19.37 -6.76
CA TRP A 129 -38.39 19.05 -7.24
C TRP A 129 -38.39 17.91 -8.27
N THR A 130 -39.16 16.85 -8.04
CA THR A 130 -39.30 15.74 -9.00
C THR A 130 -40.01 16.17 -10.29
N ARG A 131 -41.06 17.00 -10.19
CA ARG A 131 -41.69 17.65 -11.37
C ARG A 131 -40.70 18.52 -12.15
N HIS A 132 -39.89 19.32 -11.46
CA HIS A 132 -38.87 20.18 -12.08
C HIS A 132 -37.78 19.37 -12.80
N ARG A 133 -37.20 18.37 -12.12
CA ARG A 133 -36.16 17.51 -12.72
C ARG A 133 -36.68 16.65 -13.87
N LEU A 134 -37.95 16.26 -13.87
CA LEU A 134 -38.59 15.59 -15.01
C LEU A 134 -38.72 16.53 -16.22
N ARG A 135 -39.12 17.79 -16.03
CA ARG A 135 -39.16 18.78 -17.13
C ARG A 135 -37.77 18.99 -17.72
N GLN A 136 -36.78 19.29 -16.87
CA GLN A 136 -35.40 19.47 -17.29
C GLN A 136 -34.89 18.26 -18.10
N PHE A 137 -35.12 17.03 -17.63
CA PHE A 137 -34.73 15.83 -18.37
C PHE A 137 -35.44 15.70 -19.73
N ILE A 138 -36.72 16.06 -19.83
CA ILE A 138 -37.46 16.06 -21.11
C ILE A 138 -36.88 17.11 -22.05
N ASP A 139 -36.56 18.30 -21.55
CA ASP A 139 -35.99 19.40 -22.34
C ASP A 139 -34.56 19.06 -22.82
N ASP A 140 -33.72 18.50 -21.95
CA ASP A 140 -32.38 18.00 -22.27
C ASP A 140 -32.45 16.90 -23.36
N MET A 141 -33.35 15.92 -23.22
CA MET A 141 -33.56 14.86 -24.21
C MET A 141 -34.09 15.41 -25.54
N ASN A 142 -35.01 16.38 -25.51
CA ASN A 142 -35.51 17.03 -26.71
C ASN A 142 -34.41 17.78 -27.47
N ALA A 143 -33.52 18.49 -26.76
CA ALA A 143 -32.36 19.14 -27.36
C ALA A 143 -31.41 18.12 -28.02
N VAL A 144 -31.09 17.02 -27.32
CA VAL A 144 -30.26 15.92 -27.89
C VAL A 144 -30.92 15.31 -29.13
N HIS A 145 -32.23 15.04 -29.11
CA HIS A 145 -32.95 14.54 -30.28
C HIS A 145 -32.95 15.53 -31.46
N GLN A 146 -33.07 16.84 -31.20
CA GLN A 146 -32.97 17.86 -32.25
C GLN A 146 -31.57 17.92 -32.86
N VAL A 147 -30.50 17.85 -32.04
CA VAL A 147 -29.12 17.80 -32.53
C VAL A 147 -28.89 16.57 -33.41
N ILE A 148 -29.30 15.38 -32.95
CA ILE A 148 -29.17 14.13 -33.73
C ILE A 148 -29.98 14.19 -35.03
N ALA A 149 -31.23 14.69 -34.99
CA ALA A 149 -32.07 14.82 -36.18
C ALA A 149 -31.49 15.83 -37.21
N SER A 150 -30.89 16.93 -36.74
CA SER A 150 -30.23 17.91 -37.60
C SER A 150 -28.95 17.34 -38.23
N GLN A 151 -28.14 16.60 -37.47
CA GLN A 151 -26.95 15.89 -37.97
C GLN A 151 -27.35 14.83 -39.03
N GLN A 152 -28.39 14.04 -38.78
CA GLN A 152 -28.91 13.05 -39.72
C GLN A 152 -29.58 13.67 -40.96
N LYS A 153 -30.06 14.91 -40.89
CA LYS A 153 -30.51 15.67 -42.06
C LYS A 153 -29.30 16.13 -42.88
N ALA A 154 -28.36 16.83 -42.24
CA ALA A 154 -27.15 17.34 -42.88
C ALA A 154 -26.32 16.22 -43.55
N LEU A 155 -26.17 15.06 -42.92
CA LEU A 155 -25.45 13.92 -43.52
C LEU A 155 -26.17 13.28 -44.72
N ARG A 156 -27.49 13.45 -44.87
CA ARG A 156 -28.21 13.02 -46.08
C ARG A 156 -28.05 14.03 -47.21
N GLU A 157 -28.22 15.31 -46.91
CA GLU A 157 -28.04 16.41 -47.87
C GLU A 157 -26.58 16.45 -48.40
N LEU A 158 -25.60 16.34 -47.50
CA LEU A 158 -24.18 16.19 -47.86
C LEU A 158 -23.92 15.01 -48.80
N ARG A 159 -24.64 13.90 -48.63
CA ARG A 159 -24.48 12.70 -49.46
C ARG A 159 -25.11 12.85 -50.85
N GLU A 160 -26.23 13.55 -50.94
CA GLU A 160 -26.89 13.89 -52.21
C GLU A 160 -26.04 14.90 -53.01
N GLU A 161 -25.25 15.74 -52.34
CA GLU A 161 -24.27 16.65 -52.97
C GLU A 161 -22.91 15.98 -53.28
N SER A 162 -22.34 15.21 -52.35
CA SER A 162 -21.02 14.58 -52.49
C SER A 162 -20.82 13.35 -51.60
N GLU A 163 -20.84 12.16 -52.21
CA GLU A 163 -20.51 10.88 -51.57
C GLU A 163 -19.05 10.85 -51.04
N GLU A 164 -18.10 11.57 -51.67
CA GLU A 164 -16.71 11.65 -51.19
C GLU A 164 -16.59 12.39 -49.84
N LEU A 165 -17.27 13.53 -49.70
CA LEU A 165 -17.29 14.29 -48.43
C LEU A 165 -18.05 13.54 -47.35
N TYR A 166 -19.13 12.85 -47.70
CA TYR A 166 -19.87 11.96 -46.79
C TYR A 166 -18.97 10.83 -46.24
N GLN A 167 -18.14 10.21 -47.09
CA GLN A 167 -17.19 9.17 -46.67
C GLN A 167 -16.04 9.70 -45.80
N GLN A 168 -15.70 10.99 -45.88
CA GLN A 168 -14.77 11.63 -44.95
C GLN A 168 -15.44 11.98 -43.61
N ALA A 169 -16.64 12.59 -43.65
CA ALA A 169 -17.36 13.07 -42.46
C ALA A 169 -17.81 11.97 -41.48
N ILE A 170 -17.87 10.71 -41.93
CA ILE A 170 -18.22 9.54 -41.08
C ILE A 170 -16.99 8.94 -40.37
N GLN A 171 -15.77 9.30 -40.75
CA GLN A 171 -14.56 8.74 -40.13
C GLN A 171 -14.37 9.26 -38.71
N THR A 172 -14.11 8.35 -37.77
CA THR A 172 -13.83 8.71 -36.37
C THR A 172 -12.48 9.43 -36.28
N ASP A 173 -12.47 10.66 -35.76
CA ASP A 173 -11.22 11.37 -35.49
C ASP A 173 -10.47 10.73 -34.32
N ASN A 174 -9.34 10.08 -34.64
CA ASN A 174 -8.47 9.45 -33.65
C ASN A 174 -7.71 10.48 -32.78
N ASN A 175 -7.68 11.76 -33.16
CA ASN A 175 -7.05 12.84 -32.39
C ASN A 175 -7.99 13.42 -31.31
N SER A 176 -9.25 12.99 -31.26
CA SER A 176 -10.25 13.42 -30.27
C SER A 176 -10.03 12.86 -28.85
N LEU A 177 -9.08 11.94 -28.67
CA LEU A 177 -8.78 11.29 -27.40
C LEU A 177 -7.26 11.36 -27.08
N PRO A 178 -6.85 11.70 -25.84
CA PRO A 178 -7.70 11.97 -24.67
C PRO A 178 -8.39 13.33 -24.72
N PHE A 179 -9.66 13.37 -24.35
CA PHE A 179 -10.42 14.60 -24.13
C PHE A 179 -10.37 14.97 -22.65
N GLU A 180 -9.82 16.14 -22.33
CA GLU A 180 -9.81 16.71 -20.98
C GLU A 180 -10.69 17.96 -20.93
N TRP A 181 -11.55 18.06 -19.92
CA TRP A 181 -12.43 19.21 -19.70
C TRP A 181 -12.49 19.55 -18.21
N GLN A 182 -12.36 20.83 -17.90
CA GLN A 182 -12.51 21.37 -16.56
C GLN A 182 -13.91 21.99 -16.43
N GLY A 183 -14.63 21.60 -15.39
CA GLY A 183 -15.98 22.12 -15.12
C GLY A 183 -15.97 23.62 -14.74
N PRO A 184 -17.10 24.33 -14.90
CA PRO A 184 -17.21 25.74 -14.55
C PRO A 184 -16.95 25.95 -13.05
N THR A 185 -16.10 26.92 -12.72
CA THR A 185 -15.85 27.33 -11.34
C THR A 185 -16.99 28.19 -10.79
N ALA A 186 -17.21 28.15 -9.47
CA ALA A 186 -18.25 28.97 -8.80
C ALA A 186 -17.97 30.48 -8.86
N THR A 187 -16.75 30.88 -9.20
CA THR A 187 -16.30 32.26 -9.42
C THR A 187 -15.18 32.21 -10.47
N PRO A 188 -15.13 33.13 -11.44
CA PRO A 188 -14.02 33.19 -12.40
C PRO A 188 -12.68 33.50 -11.69
N PRO A 189 -11.53 33.11 -12.28
CA PRO A 189 -10.22 33.47 -11.74
C PRO A 189 -9.99 34.99 -11.75
N PHE A 190 -9.21 35.48 -10.78
CA PHE A 190 -8.78 36.87 -10.71
C PHE A 190 -7.39 37.04 -11.32
N GLU A 191 -7.22 37.99 -12.23
CA GLU A 191 -5.94 38.30 -12.85
C GLU A 191 -4.98 38.95 -11.86
N GLY A 192 -3.79 38.36 -11.65
CA GLY A 192 -2.81 38.85 -10.67
C GLY A 192 -3.07 38.42 -9.23
N TYR A 193 -3.78 37.30 -9.00
CA TYR A 193 -3.84 36.68 -7.67
C TYR A 193 -2.55 35.90 -7.36
N ASP A 194 -1.61 36.55 -6.66
CA ASP A 194 -0.44 35.88 -6.08
C ASP A 194 -0.88 34.94 -4.95
N SER A 195 -0.79 33.63 -5.20
CA SER A 195 -1.12 32.60 -4.22
C SER A 195 -0.03 32.49 -3.15
N PRO A 196 -0.37 32.28 -1.87
CA PRO A 196 0.64 32.13 -0.81
C PRO A 196 1.43 30.82 -0.97
N ASP A 197 2.74 30.88 -0.68
CA ASP A 197 3.64 29.73 -0.72
C ASP A 197 3.20 28.60 0.22
N GLY A 198 3.33 27.35 -0.24
CA GLY A 198 3.05 26.17 0.56
C GLY A 198 3.63 24.88 -0.07
N GLU A 199 3.99 23.91 0.77
CA GLU A 199 4.50 22.61 0.32
C GLU A 199 3.35 21.61 0.11
N TYR A 200 3.27 21.00 -1.07
CA TYR A 200 2.36 19.88 -1.34
C TYR A 200 3.01 18.55 -0.95
N VAL A 201 2.47 17.89 0.08
CA VAL A 201 2.90 16.56 0.52
C VAL A 201 1.86 15.52 0.12
N ASP A 202 2.25 14.57 -0.74
CA ASP A 202 1.42 13.42 -1.12
C ASP A 202 1.20 12.48 0.08
N THR A 203 -0.01 12.49 0.63
CA THR A 203 -0.42 11.59 1.72
C THR A 203 -1.15 10.33 1.25
N THR A 204 -1.11 9.99 -0.05
CA THR A 204 -1.83 8.81 -0.58
C THR A 204 -1.29 7.50 0.00
N ARG A 205 -2.19 6.62 0.43
CA ARG A 205 -1.82 5.35 1.04
C ARG A 205 -1.40 4.32 -0.01
N LYS A 206 -0.29 3.65 0.27
CA LYS A 206 0.29 2.62 -0.61
C LYS A 206 -0.21 1.25 -0.15
N TYR A 207 -0.97 0.62 -1.03
CA TYR A 207 -1.61 -0.70 -0.94
C TYR A 207 -1.05 -1.59 -2.06
#